data_AF-A0A1G8C498-F1
#
_entry.id   AF-A0A1G8C498-F1
#
_cell.length_a   1.000
_cell.length_b   1.000
_cell.length_c   1.000
_cell.angle_alpha   90.00
_cell.angle_beta   90.00
_cell.angle_gamma   90.00
#
_symmetry.space_group_name_H-M   'P 1'
#
loop_
_entity.id
_entity.type
_entity.pdbx_description
1 polymer ?
#
loop_
_entity_poly.entity_id
_entity_poly.type
_entity_poly.pdbx_seq_one_letter_code
_entity_poly.pdbx_strand_id
1 'polypeptide(L)'
;MTENTLNEFDRDSRICGTCLDDIHLDKEIKATGKVDECDFCRKRRKTWDLLTATTRVHDVLEEYFVKGTYQHYDGETSGDPLSDVVTEILGEDAEERVVPAILEVLTDNFNGDPSDGDEPYWDDTENYEIRSGWNIDEYADDAWEHFRRGVKSGYRFFNDDARDFLAKLFQDVDKLRT
;
A
#
# COMPACT_ATOMS: atom_id res chain seq x y z
N MET A 1 -19.46 7.82 -25.07
CA MET A 1 -18.28 7.88 -25.95
C MET A 1 -17.11 8.20 -25.04
N THR A 2 -16.67 7.20 -24.29
CA THR A 2 -15.46 7.33 -23.47
C THR A 2 -14.30 7.16 -24.43
N GLU A 3 -13.50 8.20 -24.54
CA GLU A 3 -12.25 8.17 -25.28
C GLU A 3 -11.40 7.07 -24.64
N ASN A 4 -11.18 5.99 -25.40
CA ASN A 4 -10.21 4.97 -25.06
C ASN A 4 -8.83 5.62 -25.19
N THR A 5 -8.38 6.29 -24.12
CA THR A 5 -7.02 6.78 -24.02
C THR A 5 -6.15 5.54 -23.88
N LEU A 6 -5.66 5.03 -25.02
CA LEU A 6 -4.61 4.01 -25.03
C LEU A 6 -3.51 4.47 -24.07
N ASN A 7 -3.32 3.74 -22.98
CA ASN A 7 -2.29 4.05 -22.01
C ASN A 7 -0.92 3.97 -22.73
N GLU A 8 -0.02 4.90 -22.45
CA GLU A 8 1.30 4.97 -23.12
C GLU A 8 2.19 3.78 -22.72
N PHE A 9 1.86 3.11 -21.60
CA PHE A 9 2.69 2.14 -20.94
C PHE A 9 2.01 0.77 -20.90
N ASP A 10 2.84 -0.27 -21.00
CA ASP A 10 2.44 -1.67 -20.92
C ASP A 10 3.29 -2.43 -19.90
N ARG A 11 2.97 -3.72 -19.72
CA ARG A 11 3.69 -4.63 -18.81
C ARG A 11 5.20 -4.71 -19.02
N ASP A 12 5.71 -4.42 -20.22
CA ASP A 12 7.14 -4.53 -20.56
C ASP A 12 7.87 -3.19 -20.43
N SER A 13 7.13 -2.09 -20.27
CA SER A 13 7.66 -0.73 -20.09
C SER A 13 8.62 -0.64 -18.89
N ARG A 14 9.68 0.13 -19.03
CA ARG A 14 10.79 0.23 -18.08
C ARG A 14 10.52 1.34 -17.06
N ILE A 15 10.59 1.01 -15.78
CA ILE A 15 10.40 1.95 -14.68
C ILE A 15 11.59 1.95 -13.71
N CYS A 16 11.95 3.13 -13.20
CA CYS A 16 13.02 3.30 -12.22
C CYS A 16 12.47 3.59 -10.82
N GLY A 17 13.27 3.32 -9.79
CA GLY A 17 12.87 3.56 -8.39
C GLY A 17 12.42 4.98 -8.08
N THR A 18 13.06 6.01 -8.66
CA THR A 18 12.61 7.40 -8.47
C THR A 18 11.23 7.70 -9.04
N CYS A 19 10.77 6.97 -10.07
CA CYS A 19 9.41 7.18 -10.61
C CYS A 19 8.35 6.41 -9.82
N LEU A 20 8.74 5.33 -9.13
CA LEU A 20 7.85 4.63 -8.20
C LEU A 20 7.66 5.41 -6.90
N ASP A 21 8.47 6.43 -6.66
CA ASP A 21 8.45 7.25 -5.44
C ASP A 21 8.55 6.46 -4.11
N ASP A 22 9.10 5.24 -4.16
CA ASP A 22 9.31 4.41 -2.96
C ASP A 22 10.80 4.08 -2.76
N ILE A 23 11.28 4.31 -1.53
CA ILE A 23 12.70 4.16 -1.16
C ILE A 23 13.12 2.68 -1.07
N HIS A 24 12.21 1.77 -0.74
CA HIS A 24 12.47 0.34 -0.62
C HIS A 24 12.56 -0.30 -2.01
N LEU A 25 11.59 -0.04 -2.88
CA LEU A 25 11.58 -0.44 -4.28
C LEU A 25 12.77 0.16 -5.04
N ASP A 26 13.19 1.40 -4.76
CA ASP A 26 14.41 1.96 -5.36
C ASP A 26 15.67 1.19 -4.95
N LYS A 27 15.78 0.73 -3.69
CA LYS A 27 16.88 -0.13 -3.25
C LYS A 27 16.84 -1.49 -3.94
N GLU A 28 15.66 -2.10 -4.03
CA GLU A 28 15.49 -3.40 -4.71
C GLU A 28 15.85 -3.29 -6.20
N ILE A 29 15.37 -2.26 -6.90
CA ILE A 29 15.69 -2.00 -8.31
C ILE A 29 17.19 -1.80 -8.50
N LYS A 30 17.86 -1.06 -7.61
CA LYS A 30 19.32 -0.90 -7.69
C LYS A 30 20.05 -2.24 -7.55
N ALA A 31 19.56 -3.14 -6.71
CA ALA A 31 20.15 -4.45 -6.47
C ALA A 31 19.90 -5.43 -7.63
N THR A 32 18.66 -5.55 -8.11
CA THR A 32 18.24 -6.62 -9.03
C THR A 32 17.93 -6.14 -10.45
N GLY A 33 17.72 -4.84 -10.64
CA GLY A 33 17.29 -4.26 -11.91
C GLY A 33 18.36 -4.30 -13.01
N LYS A 34 17.92 -4.05 -14.24
CA LYS A 34 18.79 -3.93 -15.42
C LYS A 34 19.04 -2.46 -15.74
N VAL A 35 20.21 -2.14 -16.31
CA VAL A 35 20.48 -0.75 -16.72
C VAL A 35 19.80 -0.49 -18.05
N ASP A 36 18.76 0.33 -18.03
CA ASP A 36 17.98 0.70 -19.22
C ASP A 36 17.48 2.15 -19.14
N GLU A 37 16.91 2.65 -20.23
CA GLU A 37 16.13 3.89 -20.19
C GLU A 37 14.79 3.65 -19.48
N CYS A 38 14.37 4.56 -18.59
CA CYS A 38 13.05 4.53 -17.98
C CYS A 38 12.04 5.25 -18.87
N ASP A 39 10.93 4.61 -19.21
CA ASP A 39 9.92 5.15 -20.13
C ASP A 39 9.15 6.34 -19.55
N PHE A 40 9.08 6.45 -18.23
CA PHE A 40 8.37 7.53 -17.53
C PHE A 40 9.16 8.84 -17.50
N CYS A 41 10.47 8.77 -17.20
CA CYS A 41 11.32 9.96 -17.01
C CYS A 41 12.42 10.13 -18.07
N ARG A 42 12.56 9.17 -18.99
CA ARG A 42 13.56 9.11 -20.07
C ARG A 42 15.02 9.17 -19.59
N LYS A 43 15.28 8.81 -18.33
CA LYS A 43 16.65 8.74 -17.77
C LYS A 43 17.15 7.30 -17.78
N ARG A 44 18.42 7.12 -18.18
CA ARG A 44 19.09 5.82 -18.16
C ARG A 44 19.61 5.47 -16.77
N ARG A 45 19.10 4.40 -16.17
CA ARG A 45 19.44 3.93 -14.80
C ARG A 45 19.02 2.48 -14.59
N LYS A 46 19.17 1.97 -13.37
CA LYS A 46 18.61 0.67 -13.00
C LYS A 46 17.08 0.75 -13.04
N THR A 47 16.46 -0.20 -13.74
CA THR A 47 15.02 -0.30 -13.94
C THR A 47 14.52 -1.73 -13.78
N TRP A 48 13.24 -1.86 -13.53
CA TRP A 48 12.45 -3.08 -13.75
C TRP A 48 11.52 -2.88 -14.95
N ASP A 49 10.95 -3.98 -15.44
CA ASP A 49 9.74 -3.91 -16.27
C ASP A 49 8.55 -3.62 -15.35
N LEU A 50 7.49 -3.05 -15.93
CA LEU A 50 6.33 -2.60 -15.19
C LEU A 50 5.62 -3.78 -14.52
N LEU A 51 5.57 -4.94 -15.15
CA LEU A 51 5.03 -6.16 -14.55
C LEU A 51 5.73 -6.53 -13.24
N THR A 52 7.07 -6.49 -13.20
CA THR A 52 7.81 -6.78 -11.97
C THR A 52 7.48 -5.76 -10.88
N ALA A 53 7.37 -4.48 -11.23
CA ALA A 53 6.99 -3.43 -10.26
C ALA A 53 5.56 -3.65 -9.75
N THR A 54 4.60 -3.89 -10.64
CA THR A 54 3.20 -4.21 -10.30
C THR A 54 3.10 -5.46 -9.46
N THR A 55 3.92 -6.49 -9.71
CA THR A 55 3.97 -7.70 -8.87
C THR A 55 4.32 -7.35 -7.43
N ARG A 56 5.30 -6.46 -7.20
CA ARG A 56 5.67 -6.05 -5.83
C ARG A 56 4.58 -5.24 -5.16
N VAL A 57 3.87 -4.37 -5.91
CA VAL A 57 2.70 -3.65 -5.40
C VAL A 57 1.56 -4.62 -5.07
N HIS A 58 1.31 -5.59 -5.93
CA HIS A 58 0.33 -6.65 -5.72
C HIS A 58 0.63 -7.47 -4.46
N ASP A 59 1.88 -7.84 -4.22
CA ASP A 59 2.28 -8.56 -2.99
C ASP A 59 1.87 -7.77 -1.72
N VAL A 60 2.07 -6.44 -1.73
CA VAL A 60 1.68 -5.55 -0.62
C VAL A 60 0.16 -5.46 -0.52
N LEU A 61 -0.53 -5.28 -1.64
CA LEU A 61 -1.99 -5.25 -1.68
C LEU A 61 -2.60 -6.54 -1.09
N GLU A 62 -2.14 -7.72 -1.49
CA GLU A 62 -2.63 -9.01 -0.97
C GLU A 62 -2.33 -9.22 0.53
N GLU A 63 -1.19 -8.72 1.01
CA GLU A 63 -0.78 -8.88 2.39
C GLU A 63 -1.60 -7.98 3.33
N TYR A 64 -1.82 -6.72 2.93
CA TYR A 64 -2.31 -5.66 3.82
C TYR A 64 -3.73 -5.19 3.54
N PHE A 65 -4.29 -5.40 2.35
CA PHE A 65 -5.58 -4.84 1.98
C PHE A 65 -6.65 -5.92 1.73
N VAL A 66 -7.91 -5.52 1.90
CA VAL A 66 -9.12 -6.29 1.57
C VAL A 66 -10.17 -5.37 0.97
N LYS A 67 -11.11 -5.92 0.20
CA LYS A 67 -12.27 -5.16 -0.29
C LYS A 67 -13.05 -4.56 0.89
N GLY A 68 -13.43 -3.30 0.74
CA GLY A 68 -14.27 -2.57 1.67
C GLY A 68 -15.63 -3.23 1.85
N THR A 69 -16.25 -3.00 3.02
CA THR A 69 -17.55 -3.56 3.35
C THR A 69 -18.62 -2.47 3.27
N TYR A 70 -19.75 -2.77 2.65
CA TYR A 70 -20.89 -1.87 2.61
C TYR A 70 -21.47 -1.63 4.01
N GLN A 71 -21.50 -0.38 4.45
CA GLN A 71 -22.02 -0.01 5.77
C GLN A 71 -23.47 0.48 5.63
N HIS A 72 -24.42 -0.36 6.02
CA HIS A 72 -25.85 -0.07 5.91
C HIS A 72 -26.32 1.21 6.66
N TYR A 73 -25.59 1.63 7.69
CA TYR A 73 -25.95 2.80 8.49
C TYR A 73 -25.62 4.12 7.81
N ASP A 74 -24.45 4.20 7.16
CA ASP A 74 -23.96 5.40 6.49
C ASP A 74 -24.27 5.39 4.98
N GLY A 75 -24.60 4.23 4.43
CA GLY A 75 -24.93 4.05 3.02
C GLY A 75 -23.70 4.07 2.11
N GLU A 76 -22.50 3.96 2.68
CA GLU A 76 -21.21 4.06 2.01
C GLU A 76 -20.43 2.74 2.16
N THR A 77 -19.56 2.44 1.19
CA THR A 77 -18.60 1.33 1.29
C THR A 77 -17.34 1.83 1.96
N SER A 78 -16.84 1.11 2.97
CA SER A 78 -15.61 1.50 3.67
C SER A 78 -14.36 1.42 2.79
N GLY A 79 -13.29 2.07 3.24
CA GLY A 79 -12.02 2.11 2.54
C GLY A 79 -11.97 3.15 1.44
N ASP A 80 -10.90 3.10 0.67
CA ASP A 80 -10.55 4.10 -0.34
C ASP A 80 -10.48 3.45 -1.73
N PRO A 81 -10.64 4.25 -2.81
CA PRO A 81 -10.46 3.77 -4.17
C PRO A 81 -9.10 3.09 -4.37
N LEU A 82 -9.04 2.08 -5.25
CA LEU A 82 -7.80 1.35 -5.51
C LEU A 82 -6.64 2.26 -5.97
N SER A 83 -6.94 3.34 -6.69
CA SER A 83 -5.93 4.35 -7.07
C SER A 83 -5.25 4.97 -5.85
N ASP A 84 -6.04 5.32 -4.85
CA ASP A 84 -5.58 6.06 -3.68
C ASP A 84 -4.76 5.13 -2.79
N VAL A 85 -5.19 3.88 -2.65
CA VAL A 85 -4.43 2.83 -1.98
C VAL A 85 -3.08 2.57 -2.66
N VAL A 86 -3.04 2.50 -3.99
CA VAL A 86 -1.78 2.30 -4.72
C VAL A 86 -0.87 3.53 -4.62
N THR A 87 -1.44 4.75 -4.60
CA THR A 87 -0.69 5.98 -4.31
C THR A 87 -0.09 5.95 -2.90
N GLU A 88 -0.83 5.46 -1.90
CA GLU A 88 -0.36 5.32 -0.51
C GLU A 88 0.79 4.31 -0.39
N ILE A 89 0.72 3.18 -1.11
CA ILE A 89 1.81 2.18 -1.15
C ILE A 89 3.08 2.76 -1.78
N LEU A 90 2.90 3.67 -2.73
CA LEU A 90 3.99 4.34 -3.43
C LEU A 90 4.21 5.72 -2.81
N GLY A 91 4.07 6.77 -3.58
CA GLY A 91 4.06 8.14 -3.10
C GLY A 91 3.35 9.04 -4.09
N GLU A 92 3.02 10.25 -3.64
CA GLU A 92 2.26 11.25 -4.39
C GLU A 92 2.91 11.60 -5.75
N ASP A 93 4.25 11.56 -5.86
CA ASP A 93 4.93 11.87 -7.12
C ASP A 93 4.69 10.78 -8.20
N ALA A 94 4.16 9.61 -7.82
CA ALA A 94 3.79 8.52 -8.73
C ALA A 94 2.34 8.61 -9.26
N GLU A 95 1.47 9.41 -8.63
CA GLU A 95 0.02 9.42 -8.84
C GLU A 95 -0.37 9.66 -10.32
N GLU A 96 0.18 10.68 -10.97
CA GLU A 96 -0.33 11.13 -12.28
C GLU A 96 -0.08 10.14 -13.42
N ARG A 97 1.05 9.42 -13.40
CA ARG A 97 1.50 8.61 -14.55
C ARG A 97 1.81 7.17 -14.20
N VAL A 98 2.32 6.90 -13.00
CA VAL A 98 2.77 5.55 -12.63
C VAL A 98 1.62 4.75 -12.06
N VAL A 99 0.79 5.34 -11.19
CA VAL A 99 -0.37 4.66 -10.60
C VAL A 99 -1.34 4.14 -11.68
N PRO A 100 -1.79 4.94 -12.67
CA PRO A 100 -2.65 4.43 -13.73
C PRO A 100 -2.04 3.27 -14.53
N ALA A 101 -0.73 3.32 -14.78
CA ALA A 101 -0.02 2.26 -15.50
C ALA A 101 0.08 0.97 -14.66
N ILE A 102 0.29 1.10 -13.34
CA ILE A 102 0.28 -0.03 -12.42
C ILE A 102 -1.11 -0.65 -12.33
N LEU A 103 -2.17 0.16 -12.23
CA LEU A 103 -3.55 -0.31 -12.14
C LEU A 103 -3.96 -1.14 -13.36
N GLU A 104 -3.63 -0.70 -14.57
CA GLU A 104 -3.92 -1.47 -15.79
C GLU A 104 -3.17 -2.81 -15.80
N VAL A 105 -1.88 -2.81 -15.49
CA VAL A 105 -1.10 -4.06 -15.41
C VAL A 105 -1.62 -4.95 -14.28
N LEU A 106 -2.11 -4.37 -13.18
CA LEU A 106 -2.65 -5.08 -12.03
C LEU A 106 -3.92 -5.83 -12.43
N THR A 107 -4.87 -5.13 -13.03
CA THR A 107 -6.17 -5.70 -13.43
C THR A 107 -6.02 -6.74 -14.54
N ASP A 108 -5.09 -6.54 -15.48
CA ASP A 108 -4.84 -7.47 -16.59
C ASP A 108 -4.11 -8.76 -16.19
N ASN A 109 -3.31 -8.74 -15.12
CA ASN A 109 -2.39 -9.87 -14.80
C ASN A 109 -2.71 -10.58 -13.48
N PHE A 110 -3.47 -9.96 -12.57
CA PHE A 110 -3.68 -10.48 -11.22
C PHE A 110 -5.15 -10.73 -10.88
N ASN A 111 -6.08 -10.34 -11.75
CA ASN A 111 -7.45 -10.82 -11.65
C ASN A 111 -7.57 -12.22 -12.28
N GLY A 112 -8.44 -13.06 -11.70
CA GLY A 112 -8.80 -14.35 -12.28
C GLY A 112 -9.45 -14.18 -13.66
N ASP A 113 -9.49 -15.26 -14.46
CA ASP A 113 -10.19 -15.23 -15.75
C ASP A 113 -11.70 -15.04 -15.49
N PRO A 114 -12.33 -13.95 -15.95
CA PRO A 114 -13.77 -13.76 -15.78
C PRO A 114 -14.62 -14.90 -16.36
N SER A 115 -14.05 -15.69 -17.28
CA SER A 115 -14.67 -16.90 -17.86
C SER A 115 -14.85 -18.02 -16.84
N ASP A 116 -14.08 -18.02 -15.75
CA ASP A 116 -14.20 -18.97 -14.65
C ASP A 116 -15.34 -18.59 -13.67
N GLY A 117 -15.96 -17.42 -13.87
CA GLY A 117 -17.09 -16.94 -13.08
C GLY A 117 -16.71 -16.31 -11.74
N ASP A 118 -15.42 -16.14 -11.48
CA ASP A 118 -14.91 -15.43 -10.32
C ASP A 118 -14.94 -13.91 -10.59
N GLU A 119 -15.34 -13.14 -9.57
CA GLU A 119 -15.29 -11.68 -9.64
C GLU A 119 -13.83 -11.19 -9.55
N PRO A 120 -13.45 -10.15 -10.32
CA PRO A 120 -12.14 -9.51 -10.17
C PRO A 120 -11.92 -9.11 -8.71
N TYR A 121 -10.74 -9.44 -8.18
CA TYR A 121 -10.41 -9.04 -6.81
C TYR A 121 -10.01 -7.56 -6.76
N TRP A 122 -9.24 -7.10 -7.76
CA TRP A 122 -8.81 -5.72 -7.93
C TRP A 122 -9.67 -5.03 -9.01
N ASP A 123 -10.37 -3.97 -8.64
CA ASP A 123 -11.33 -3.25 -9.48
C ASP A 123 -11.25 -1.76 -9.16
N ASP A 124 -11.28 -0.90 -10.19
CA ASP A 124 -11.15 0.55 -10.05
C ASP A 124 -12.46 1.24 -9.62
N THR A 125 -13.55 0.48 -9.51
CA THR A 125 -14.87 0.94 -9.05
C THR A 125 -15.19 0.52 -7.61
N GLU A 126 -14.33 -0.29 -6.99
CA GLU A 126 -14.47 -0.78 -5.63
C GLU A 126 -13.53 -0.03 -4.67
N ASN A 127 -13.88 -0.06 -3.38
CA ASN A 127 -13.05 0.48 -2.31
C ASN A 127 -12.29 -0.63 -1.58
N TYR A 128 -11.14 -0.30 -1.01
CA TYR A 128 -10.25 -1.21 -0.30
C TYR A 128 -9.83 -0.61 1.03
N GLU A 129 -9.75 -1.45 2.06
CA GLU A 129 -9.35 -1.05 3.40
C GLU A 129 -8.21 -1.92 3.91
N ILE A 130 -7.44 -1.38 4.85
CA ILE A 130 -6.39 -2.12 5.53
C ILE A 130 -7.03 -3.27 6.32
N ARG A 131 -6.56 -4.49 6.07
CA ARG A 131 -6.98 -5.72 6.73
C ARG A 131 -6.87 -5.57 8.25
N SER A 132 -7.97 -5.89 8.95
CA SER A 132 -8.05 -5.80 10.41
C SER A 132 -6.89 -6.52 11.09
N GLY A 133 -6.20 -5.84 12.01
CA GLY A 133 -4.99 -6.32 12.68
C GLY A 133 -3.69 -5.71 12.15
N TRP A 134 -3.69 -5.13 10.95
CA TRP A 134 -2.61 -4.28 10.44
C TRP A 134 -2.86 -2.79 10.65
N ASN A 135 -4.11 -2.42 10.96
CA ASN A 135 -4.44 -1.10 11.51
C ASN A 135 -3.92 -1.02 12.95
N ILE A 136 -2.61 -0.81 13.08
CA ILE A 136 -1.93 -0.56 14.35
C ILE A 136 -2.46 0.73 14.97
N ASP A 137 -2.92 1.69 14.17
CA ASP A 137 -3.34 3.00 14.66
C ASP A 137 -4.59 2.92 15.53
N GLU A 138 -5.60 2.12 15.19
CA GLU A 138 -6.80 2.00 16.04
C GLU A 138 -6.47 1.35 17.40
N TYR A 139 -5.69 0.27 17.41
CA TYR A 139 -5.25 -0.38 18.65
C TYR A 139 -4.27 0.50 19.45
N ALA A 140 -3.34 1.17 18.77
CA ALA A 140 -2.35 2.03 19.40
C ALA A 140 -3.00 3.31 19.93
N ASP A 141 -3.97 3.88 19.23
CA ASP A 141 -4.74 5.05 19.66
C ASP A 141 -5.63 4.71 20.85
N ASP A 142 -6.32 3.58 20.83
CA ASP A 142 -7.10 3.13 21.98
C ASP A 142 -6.20 2.84 23.19
N ALA A 143 -5.07 2.15 22.98
CA ALA A 143 -4.11 1.88 24.03
C ALA A 143 -3.44 3.17 24.55
N TRP A 144 -3.20 4.15 23.68
CA TRP A 144 -2.64 5.46 24.02
C TRP A 144 -3.65 6.35 24.74
N GLU A 145 -4.91 6.34 24.32
CA GLU A 145 -6.05 6.97 25.01
C GLU A 145 -6.20 6.40 26.42
N HIS A 146 -6.17 5.07 26.55
CA HIS A 146 -6.21 4.37 27.83
C HIS A 146 -5.02 4.73 28.72
N PHE A 147 -3.80 4.73 28.16
CA PHE A 147 -2.60 5.18 28.86
C PHE A 147 -2.73 6.63 29.33
N ARG A 148 -3.16 7.55 28.43
CA ARG A 148 -3.35 8.97 28.71
C ARG A 148 -4.39 9.20 29.81
N ARG A 149 -5.49 8.46 29.81
CA ARG A 149 -6.52 8.49 30.87
C ARG A 149 -5.97 7.95 32.20
N GLY A 150 -5.19 6.87 32.15
CA GLY A 150 -4.51 6.30 33.33
C GLY A 150 -3.52 7.27 33.97
N VAL A 151 -2.70 7.96 33.17
CA VAL A 151 -1.74 8.96 33.65
C VAL A 151 -2.46 10.22 34.18
N LYS A 152 -3.48 10.72 33.47
CA LYS A 152 -4.22 11.94 33.88
C LYS A 152 -5.10 11.75 35.12
N SER A 153 -5.64 10.54 35.34
CA SER A 153 -6.49 10.26 36.50
C SER A 153 -5.72 10.17 37.83
N GLY A 154 -4.39 10.27 37.81
CA GLY A 154 -3.59 10.52 39.01
C GLY A 154 -3.62 9.38 40.03
N TYR A 155 -3.70 8.11 39.59
CA TYR A 155 -3.41 7.01 40.49
C TYR A 155 -1.91 7.03 40.81
N ARG A 156 -1.58 7.38 42.06
CA ARG A 156 -0.21 7.49 42.61
C ARG A 156 0.56 6.17 42.70
N PHE A 157 0.11 5.14 42.01
CA PHE A 157 0.86 3.92 41.82
C PHE A 157 1.20 3.88 40.35
N PHE A 158 2.49 3.87 40.04
CA PHE A 158 3.00 3.58 38.70
C PHE A 158 2.20 2.39 38.15
N ASN A 159 1.33 2.68 37.19
CA ASN A 159 0.34 1.77 36.70
C ASN A 159 1.07 0.59 36.02
N ASP A 160 0.93 -0.61 36.58
CA ASP A 160 1.50 -1.82 36.00
C ASP A 160 1.03 -2.00 34.54
N ASP A 161 -0.21 -1.60 34.21
CA ASP A 161 -0.74 -1.63 32.83
C ASP A 161 0.01 -0.68 31.90
N ALA A 162 0.42 0.49 32.39
CA ALA A 162 1.19 1.46 31.63
C ALA A 162 2.61 0.97 31.38
N ARG A 163 3.21 0.28 32.36
CA ARG A 163 4.51 -0.36 32.21
C ARG A 163 4.43 -1.53 31.22
N ASP A 164 3.40 -2.35 31.31
CA ASP A 164 3.21 -3.51 30.43
C ASP A 164 2.92 -3.07 28.99
N PHE A 165 2.16 -1.99 28.81
CA PHE A 165 1.97 -1.37 27.50
C PHE A 165 3.30 -0.88 26.91
N LEU A 166 4.08 -0.09 27.66
CA LEU A 166 5.39 0.40 27.19
C LEU A 166 6.36 -0.74 26.93
N ALA A 167 6.36 -1.79 27.76
CA ALA A 167 7.21 -2.95 27.58
C ALA A 167 6.86 -3.74 26.31
N LYS A 168 5.56 -3.84 25.95
CA LYS A 168 5.12 -4.41 24.67
C LYS A 168 5.48 -3.52 23.49
N LEU A 169 5.21 -2.22 23.59
CA LEU A 169 5.48 -1.24 22.53
C LEU A 169 6.98 -1.22 22.14
N PHE A 170 7.86 -1.34 23.14
CA PHE A 170 9.30 -1.30 22.95
C PHE A 170 9.99 -2.67 23.01
N GLN A 171 9.23 -3.78 23.00
CA GLN A 171 9.76 -5.12 23.28
C GLN A 171 10.92 -5.54 22.37
N ASP A 172 10.93 -5.03 21.13
CA ASP A 172 11.93 -5.37 20.12
C ASP A 172 12.72 -4.15 19.63
N VAL A 173 12.63 -3.00 20.32
CA VAL A 173 13.37 -1.78 19.93
C VAL A 173 14.88 -2.02 19.93
N ASP A 174 15.37 -2.88 20.85
CA ASP A 174 16.77 -3.24 20.96
C ASP A 174 17.28 -4.10 19.79
N LYS A 175 16.36 -4.68 19.00
CA LYS A 175 16.67 -5.48 17.81
C LYS A 175 16.71 -4.64 16.54
N LEU A 176 16.18 -3.41 16.58
CA LEU A 176 16.31 -2.43 15.51
C LEU A 176 17.73 -1.85 15.55
N ARG A 177 18.69 -2.55 14.93
CA ARG A 177 20.03 -2.01 14.69
C ARG A 177 19.97 -1.05 13.50
N THR A 178 20.39 0.18 13.76
CA THR A 178 20.68 1.22 12.75
C THR A 178 21.88 0.85 11.89
#